data_AF-A0A506PU78-F1
#
_entry.id   AF-A0A506PU78-F1
#
_cell.length_a   1.000
_cell.length_b   1.000
_cell.length_c   1.000
_cell.angle_alpha   90.00
_cell.angle_beta   90.00
_cell.angle_gamma   90.00
#
_symmetry.space_group_name_H-M   'P 1'
#
loop_
_entity.id
_entity.type
_entity.pdbx_description
1 polymer ?
#
loop_
_entity_poly.entity_id
_entity_poly.type
_entity_poly.pdbx_seq_one_letter_code
_entity_poly.pdbx_strand_id
1 'polypeptide(L)'
;EGNEIQYTVSEVKVEGYETKVDGTTITNTYKNTDKTEVSGKKVWEDYDNKFNTRPGNITVQLLQGDKVIQDTKVEADKEGNWNFNFKDLPKYDGEGNEIQYTVSEVKVEGYETKVDGTTITNTYKNTEITEVSGKKVWDDNNATDRPLSIKVDLLQNGKVIDTKEVSVATNWKYTFEKLRVYDANGVTYKYEVKEQPVAGYKSEINGYDITNTKIKDEQHTDPKDPSTDPKDPSTDPKDPSTDPKDPSTDPKDPSTDPKDPSTDLKDPSTDKNSDSQVPPTTEKDKPTLLPNTGGTSTEMISILGGMLLFLLGGSLIARRRIK
;
A
#
# COMPACT_ATOMS: atom_id res chain seq x y z
N GLU A 1 -24.39 -65.56 -51.12
CA GLU A 1 -23.12 -65.56 -50.36
C GLU A 1 -23.41 -65.02 -48.96
N GLY A 2 -22.46 -65.07 -48.02
CA GLY A 2 -22.56 -64.39 -46.74
C GLY A 2 -21.86 -63.03 -46.81
N ASN A 3 -22.60 -61.93 -46.62
CA ASN A 3 -22.02 -60.60 -46.54
C ASN A 3 -21.54 -60.32 -45.12
N GLU A 4 -20.35 -59.71 -44.98
CA GLU A 4 -19.82 -59.29 -43.69
C GLU A 4 -20.66 -58.13 -43.11
N ILE A 5 -21.04 -58.23 -41.84
CA ILE A 5 -21.78 -57.18 -41.14
C ILE A 5 -20.76 -56.17 -40.59
N GLN A 6 -20.72 -54.99 -41.19
CA GLN A 6 -19.92 -53.88 -40.72
C GLN A 6 -20.64 -53.16 -39.58
N TYR A 7 -19.96 -53.00 -38.44
CA TYR A 7 -20.47 -52.32 -37.24
C TYR A 7 -19.76 -50.98 -37.05
N THR A 8 -20.50 -49.97 -36.63
CA THR A 8 -19.98 -48.66 -36.25
C THR A 8 -20.51 -48.25 -34.88
N VAL A 9 -19.78 -47.37 -34.19
CA VAL A 9 -20.26 -46.69 -32.99
C VAL A 9 -20.40 -45.20 -33.27
N SER A 10 -21.32 -44.55 -32.57
CA SER A 10 -21.47 -43.10 -32.54
C SER A 10 -21.93 -42.67 -31.16
N GLU A 11 -21.66 -41.42 -30.81
CA GLU A 11 -22.12 -40.83 -29.55
C GLU A 11 -23.25 -39.84 -29.82
N VAL A 12 -24.16 -39.69 -28.86
CA VAL A 12 -25.07 -38.54 -28.81
C VAL A 12 -24.26 -37.32 -28.42
N LYS A 13 -24.31 -36.24 -29.22
CA LYS A 13 -23.55 -35.01 -29.00
C LYS A 13 -23.61 -34.54 -27.54
N VAL A 14 -22.48 -34.63 -26.84
CA VAL A 14 -22.31 -34.05 -25.51
C VAL A 14 -22.07 -32.54 -25.66
N GLU A 15 -22.79 -31.72 -24.89
CA GLU A 15 -22.59 -30.28 -24.88
C GLU A 15 -21.28 -29.91 -24.18
N GLY A 16 -20.54 -28.93 -24.72
CA GLY A 16 -19.20 -28.58 -24.23
C GLY A 16 -18.08 -29.55 -24.61
N TYR A 17 -18.29 -30.54 -25.49
CA TYR A 17 -17.24 -31.49 -25.90
C TYR A 17 -17.10 -31.62 -27.44
N GLU A 18 -15.94 -32.14 -27.87
CA GLU A 18 -15.70 -32.64 -29.23
C GLU A 18 -15.50 -34.15 -29.21
N THR A 19 -16.45 -34.88 -29.79
CA THR A 19 -16.37 -36.32 -29.97
C THR A 19 -15.56 -36.67 -31.22
N LYS A 20 -14.48 -37.43 -31.07
CA LYS A 20 -13.78 -38.15 -32.16
C LYS A 20 -14.03 -39.65 -32.01
N VAL A 21 -14.42 -40.32 -33.09
CA VAL A 21 -14.54 -41.79 -33.15
C VAL A 21 -13.40 -42.37 -33.99
N ASP A 22 -12.78 -43.44 -33.51
CA ASP A 22 -11.69 -44.17 -34.17
C ASP A 22 -11.90 -45.68 -33.99
N GLY A 23 -12.43 -46.35 -35.01
CA GLY A 23 -12.95 -47.72 -34.90
C GLY A 23 -14.11 -47.81 -33.90
N THR A 24 -13.86 -48.48 -32.77
CA THR A 24 -14.78 -48.55 -31.61
C THR A 24 -14.41 -47.61 -30.47
N THR A 25 -13.31 -46.85 -30.58
CA THR A 25 -12.87 -45.90 -29.56
C THR A 25 -13.61 -44.58 -29.72
N ILE A 26 -14.19 -44.07 -28.65
CA ILE A 26 -14.81 -42.74 -28.60
C ILE A 26 -13.95 -41.87 -27.67
N THR A 27 -13.40 -40.78 -28.20
CA THR A 27 -12.59 -39.81 -27.46
C THR A 27 -13.37 -38.49 -27.37
N ASN A 28 -13.62 -38.01 -26.15
CA ASN A 28 -14.25 -36.72 -25.91
C ASN A 28 -13.24 -35.71 -25.38
N THR A 29 -13.02 -34.63 -26.15
CA THR A 29 -12.17 -33.50 -25.76
C THR A 29 -13.03 -32.37 -25.24
N TYR A 30 -12.80 -31.89 -24.02
CA TYR A 30 -13.56 -30.74 -23.49
C TYR A 30 -13.28 -29.48 -24.31
N LYS A 31 -14.35 -28.82 -24.76
CA LYS A 31 -14.29 -27.51 -25.40
C LYS A 31 -14.32 -26.45 -24.31
N ASN A 32 -13.14 -25.95 -23.99
CA ASN A 32 -12.93 -24.81 -23.09
C ASN A 32 -13.43 -23.50 -23.75
N THR A 33 -14.76 -23.40 -23.90
CA THR A 33 -15.48 -22.22 -24.42
C THR A 33 -15.75 -21.18 -23.35
N ASP A 34 -15.76 -21.60 -22.08
CA ASP A 34 -16.03 -20.73 -20.95
C ASP A 34 -14.95 -19.65 -20.83
N LYS A 35 -15.40 -18.40 -20.78
CA LYS A 35 -14.54 -17.22 -20.70
C LYS A 35 -14.67 -16.51 -19.36
N THR A 36 -13.57 -15.89 -18.96
CA THR A 36 -13.48 -14.98 -17.82
C THR A 36 -12.79 -13.67 -18.25
N GLU A 37 -12.84 -12.66 -17.39
CA GLU A 37 -12.09 -11.41 -17.56
C GLU A 37 -11.39 -11.01 -16.25
N VAL A 38 -10.23 -10.37 -16.35
CA VAL A 38 -9.46 -9.86 -15.21
C VAL A 38 -9.40 -8.34 -15.31
N SER A 39 -10.24 -7.68 -14.52
CA SER A 39 -10.25 -6.22 -14.36
C SER A 39 -9.48 -5.79 -13.12
N GLY A 40 -8.83 -4.64 -13.20
CA GLY A 40 -8.10 -4.03 -12.08
C GLY A 40 -7.91 -2.53 -12.26
N LYS A 41 -7.36 -1.90 -11.22
CA LYS A 41 -7.12 -0.46 -11.17
C LYS A 41 -5.71 -0.16 -10.69
N LYS A 42 -5.19 0.98 -11.12
CA LYS A 42 -3.89 1.52 -10.70
C LYS A 42 -4.10 2.73 -9.78
N VAL A 43 -3.44 2.71 -8.64
CA VAL A 43 -3.40 3.77 -7.62
C VAL A 43 -1.99 4.37 -7.58
N TRP A 44 -1.92 5.67 -7.36
CA TRP A 44 -0.67 6.42 -7.21
C TRP A 44 -0.62 7.08 -5.83
N GLU A 45 0.35 6.68 -5.02
CA GLU A 45 0.68 7.29 -3.72
C GLU A 45 1.91 8.19 -3.92
N ASP A 46 1.71 9.29 -4.66
CA ASP A 46 2.77 10.15 -5.19
C ASP A 46 2.55 11.65 -4.93
N TYR A 47 1.78 11.94 -3.87
CA TYR A 47 1.39 13.29 -3.45
C TYR A 47 0.66 14.06 -4.55
N ASP A 48 -0.24 13.37 -5.24
CA ASP A 48 -0.94 13.82 -6.45
C ASP A 48 0.01 14.34 -7.54
N ASN A 49 1.05 13.55 -7.85
CA ASN A 49 2.09 13.86 -8.83
C ASN A 49 2.77 15.22 -8.62
N LYS A 50 2.88 15.70 -7.37
CA LYS A 50 3.53 16.98 -7.01
C LYS A 50 4.91 17.18 -7.65
N PHE A 51 5.66 16.10 -7.84
CA PHE A 51 7.01 16.13 -8.40
C PHE A 51 7.07 15.97 -9.93
N ASN A 52 5.92 15.82 -10.61
CA ASN A 52 5.80 15.56 -12.05
C ASN A 52 6.56 14.29 -12.50
N THR A 53 6.68 13.30 -11.62
CA THR A 53 7.39 12.04 -11.85
C THR A 53 6.49 10.89 -12.33
N ARG A 54 5.16 11.04 -12.25
CA ARG A 54 4.21 10.02 -12.70
C ARG A 54 4.35 9.85 -14.23
N PRO A 55 4.66 8.65 -14.74
CA PRO A 55 4.78 8.44 -16.18
C PRO A 55 3.41 8.59 -16.86
N GLY A 56 3.39 8.99 -18.13
CA GLY A 56 2.14 9.11 -18.89
C GLY A 56 1.45 7.77 -19.19
N ASN A 57 2.13 6.64 -18.96
CA ASN A 57 1.59 5.28 -19.10
C ASN A 57 2.39 4.28 -18.26
N ILE A 58 1.81 3.10 -18.04
CA ILE A 58 2.47 1.92 -17.45
C ILE A 58 2.18 0.67 -18.32
N THR A 59 2.94 -0.40 -18.11
CA THR A 59 2.63 -1.72 -18.68
C THR A 59 2.23 -2.68 -17.56
N VAL A 60 0.97 -3.12 -17.59
CA VAL A 60 0.44 -4.15 -16.69
C VAL A 60 0.51 -5.49 -17.39
N GLN A 61 0.99 -6.52 -16.70
CA GLN A 61 1.14 -7.88 -17.22
C GLN A 61 0.13 -8.80 -16.55
N LEU A 62 -0.51 -9.65 -17.33
CA LEU A 62 -1.36 -10.75 -16.88
C LEU A 62 -0.53 -12.03 -16.83
N LEU A 63 -0.58 -12.74 -15.70
CA LEU A 63 0.19 -13.95 -15.47
C LEU A 63 -0.71 -15.15 -15.19
N GLN A 64 -0.26 -16.32 -15.66
CA GLN A 64 -0.77 -17.64 -15.32
C GLN A 64 0.37 -18.40 -14.63
N GLY A 65 0.29 -18.52 -13.30
CA GLY A 65 1.47 -18.83 -12.49
C GLY A 65 2.56 -17.77 -12.67
N ASP A 66 3.82 -18.17 -12.83
CA ASP A 66 4.94 -17.26 -13.07
C ASP A 66 5.04 -16.75 -14.52
N LYS A 67 4.20 -17.25 -15.43
CA LYS A 67 4.29 -16.94 -16.86
C LYS A 67 3.40 -15.74 -17.23
N VAL A 68 4.03 -14.66 -17.70
CA VAL A 68 3.32 -13.60 -18.44
C VAL A 68 2.72 -14.18 -19.72
N ILE A 69 1.40 -14.06 -19.87
CA ILE A 69 0.64 -14.57 -21.02
C ILE A 69 0.10 -13.45 -21.92
N GLN A 70 -0.10 -12.26 -21.36
CA GLN A 70 -0.55 -11.05 -22.04
C GLN A 70 -0.03 -9.84 -21.27
N ASP A 71 0.15 -8.71 -21.94
CA ASP A 71 0.32 -7.41 -21.30
C ASP A 71 -0.59 -6.37 -21.93
N THR A 72 -0.73 -5.22 -21.27
CA THR A 72 -1.45 -4.07 -21.79
C THR A 72 -0.82 -2.77 -21.33
N LYS A 73 -0.94 -1.74 -22.17
CA LYS A 73 -0.56 -0.36 -21.85
C LYS A 73 -1.73 0.31 -21.14
N VAL A 74 -1.51 0.81 -19.93
CA VAL A 74 -2.52 1.53 -19.15
C VAL A 74 -2.15 3.00 -19.09
N GLU A 75 -3.14 3.85 -19.32
CA GLU A 75 -3.08 5.31 -19.27
C GLU A 75 -4.22 5.83 -18.39
N ALA A 76 -4.22 7.12 -18.07
CA ALA A 76 -5.35 7.76 -17.42
C ALA A 76 -6.54 7.89 -18.39
N ASP A 77 -7.76 7.68 -17.92
CA ASP A 77 -8.98 8.16 -18.59
C ASP A 77 -9.14 9.70 -18.46
N LYS A 78 -10.19 10.26 -19.03
CA LYS A 78 -10.42 11.72 -19.06
C LYS A 78 -10.69 12.28 -17.66
N GLU A 79 -11.17 11.42 -16.79
CA GLU A 79 -11.51 11.65 -15.40
C GLU A 79 -10.30 11.41 -14.47
N GLY A 80 -9.16 10.96 -15.01
CA GLY A 80 -7.89 10.77 -14.31
C GLY A 80 -7.68 9.39 -13.68
N ASN A 81 -8.65 8.47 -13.80
CA ASN A 81 -8.55 7.12 -13.26
C ASN A 81 -7.72 6.22 -14.17
N TRP A 82 -7.07 5.22 -13.58
CA TRP A 82 -6.26 4.26 -14.31
C TRP A 82 -6.87 2.88 -14.13
N ASN A 83 -7.50 2.35 -15.19
CA ASN A 83 -8.23 1.09 -15.16
C ASN A 83 -7.76 0.19 -16.30
N PHE A 84 -7.73 -1.13 -16.06
CA PHE A 84 -7.39 -2.12 -17.09
C PHE A 84 -8.32 -3.33 -17.02
N ASN A 85 -8.49 -4.01 -18.15
CA ASN A 85 -9.28 -5.23 -18.26
C ASN A 85 -8.67 -6.16 -19.34
N PHE A 86 -8.40 -7.40 -18.95
CA PHE A 86 -8.03 -8.49 -19.85
C PHE A 86 -9.25 -9.39 -20.09
N LYS A 87 -9.75 -9.43 -21.33
CA LYS A 87 -10.99 -10.13 -21.71
C LYS A 87 -10.74 -11.45 -22.43
N ASP A 88 -11.82 -12.24 -22.56
CA ASP A 88 -11.88 -13.47 -23.34
C ASP A 88 -10.84 -14.53 -22.93
N LEU A 89 -10.42 -14.48 -21.66
CA LEU A 89 -9.47 -15.41 -21.06
C LEU A 89 -10.13 -16.79 -20.88
N PRO A 90 -9.47 -17.91 -21.21
CA PRO A 90 -9.98 -19.24 -20.89
C PRO A 90 -10.27 -19.37 -19.39
N LYS A 91 -11.44 -19.90 -19.00
CA LYS A 91 -11.77 -20.09 -17.58
C LYS A 91 -11.04 -21.28 -16.96
N TYR A 92 -10.90 -22.36 -17.72
CA TYR A 92 -10.25 -23.59 -17.27
C TYR A 92 -8.94 -23.85 -18.03
N ASP A 93 -8.11 -24.78 -17.56
CA ASP A 93 -6.93 -25.26 -18.28
C ASP A 93 -7.27 -26.42 -19.24
N GLY A 94 -6.27 -27.22 -19.63
CA GLY A 94 -6.45 -28.41 -20.48
C GLY A 94 -6.90 -29.68 -19.74
N GLU A 95 -6.89 -29.65 -18.40
CA GLU A 95 -7.26 -30.77 -17.52
C GLU A 95 -8.65 -30.53 -16.87
N GLY A 96 -9.12 -29.30 -16.87
CA GLY A 96 -10.42 -28.87 -16.33
C GLY A 96 -10.33 -28.03 -15.05
N ASN A 97 -9.12 -27.70 -14.57
CA ASN A 97 -8.94 -26.87 -13.38
C ASN A 97 -9.19 -25.39 -13.70
N GLU A 98 -9.77 -24.62 -12.78
CA GLU A 98 -10.00 -23.18 -12.97
C GLU A 98 -8.70 -22.39 -12.91
N ILE A 99 -8.41 -21.60 -13.95
CA ILE A 99 -7.14 -20.87 -14.06
C ILE A 99 -7.14 -19.69 -13.08
N GLN A 100 -6.21 -19.74 -12.12
CA GLN A 100 -5.90 -18.61 -11.27
C GLN A 100 -4.98 -17.63 -12.02
N TYR A 101 -5.52 -16.45 -12.31
CA TYR A 101 -4.79 -15.35 -12.94
C TYR A 101 -4.33 -14.33 -11.90
N THR A 102 -3.12 -13.80 -12.09
CA THR A 102 -2.57 -12.70 -11.29
C THR A 102 -2.08 -11.58 -12.20
N VAL A 103 -1.77 -10.42 -11.62
CA VAL A 103 -1.24 -9.26 -12.35
C VAL A 103 0.07 -8.76 -11.74
N SER A 104 0.93 -8.21 -12.59
CA SER A 104 2.13 -7.48 -12.20
C SER A 104 2.28 -6.20 -13.02
N GLU A 105 3.27 -5.37 -12.68
CA GLU A 105 3.61 -4.17 -13.43
C GLU A 105 5.09 -4.21 -13.83
N VAL A 106 5.39 -3.77 -15.05
CA VAL A 106 6.78 -3.54 -15.47
C VAL A 106 7.36 -2.38 -14.67
N LYS A 107 8.42 -2.64 -13.90
CA LYS A 107 9.03 -1.72 -12.92
C LYS A 107 9.08 -0.27 -13.41
N VAL A 108 8.33 0.61 -12.76
CA VAL A 108 8.43 2.06 -12.93
C VAL A 108 9.60 2.59 -12.09
N GLU A 109 10.51 3.35 -12.70
CA GLU A 109 11.66 3.91 -11.99
C GLU A 109 11.26 5.04 -11.04
N GLY A 110 11.89 5.12 -9.86
CA GLY A 110 11.50 6.09 -8.82
C GLY A 110 10.24 5.71 -8.01
N TYR A 111 9.66 4.53 -8.23
CA TYR A 111 8.48 4.05 -7.50
C TYR A 111 8.70 2.69 -6.83
N GLU A 112 7.91 2.42 -5.79
CA GLU A 112 7.72 1.08 -5.21
C GLU A 112 6.35 0.55 -5.60
N THR A 113 6.27 -0.70 -6.03
CA THR A 113 5.02 -1.31 -6.51
C THR A 113 4.52 -2.35 -5.52
N LYS A 114 3.26 -2.22 -5.09
CA LYS A 114 2.49 -3.23 -4.36
C LYS A 114 1.33 -3.71 -5.24
N VAL A 115 1.02 -5.01 -5.21
CA VAL A 115 -0.20 -5.57 -5.80
C VAL A 115 -1.06 -6.17 -4.68
N ASP A 116 -2.36 -5.94 -4.73
CA ASP A 116 -3.36 -6.42 -3.78
C ASP A 116 -4.60 -6.88 -4.57
N GLY A 117 -4.75 -8.20 -4.74
CA GLY A 117 -5.65 -8.79 -5.74
C GLY A 117 -5.28 -8.31 -7.15
N THR A 118 -6.15 -7.51 -7.78
CA THR A 118 -5.89 -6.83 -9.06
C THR A 118 -5.68 -5.31 -8.92
N THR A 119 -5.65 -4.77 -7.69
CA THR A 119 -5.28 -3.37 -7.46
C THR A 119 -3.77 -3.25 -7.41
N ILE A 120 -3.20 -2.42 -8.28
CA ILE A 120 -1.76 -2.11 -8.30
C ILE A 120 -1.59 -0.72 -7.70
N THR A 121 -0.69 -0.57 -6.73
CA THR A 121 -0.34 0.71 -6.12
C THR A 121 1.12 1.03 -6.38
N ASN A 122 1.43 2.22 -6.87
CA ASN A 122 2.80 2.76 -6.86
C ASN A 122 2.96 3.86 -5.83
N THR A 123 3.85 3.66 -4.87
CA THR A 123 4.26 4.65 -3.88
C THR A 123 5.53 5.34 -4.36
N TYR A 124 5.56 6.68 -4.35
CA TYR A 124 6.74 7.42 -4.79
C TYR A 124 7.91 7.21 -3.83
N LYS A 125 9.08 6.83 -4.36
CA LYS A 125 10.30 6.70 -3.57
C LYS A 125 10.84 8.09 -3.25
N ASN A 126 10.48 8.60 -2.08
CA ASN A 126 11.09 9.76 -1.45
C ASN A 126 12.55 9.42 -1.04
N THR A 127 13.41 9.31 -2.05
CA THR A 127 14.84 8.98 -1.93
C THR A 127 15.75 10.19 -1.98
N GLU A 128 15.22 11.38 -2.30
CA GLU A 128 16.02 12.60 -2.43
C GLU A 128 16.68 12.98 -1.11
N ILE A 129 17.95 13.40 -1.21
CA ILE A 129 18.78 13.80 -0.08
C ILE A 129 19.55 15.08 -0.40
N THR A 130 19.83 15.84 0.65
CA THR A 130 20.61 17.08 0.64
C THR A 130 21.65 17.06 1.76
N GLU A 131 22.42 18.14 1.87
CA GLU A 131 23.37 18.39 2.96
C GLU A 131 23.21 19.79 3.56
N VAL A 132 23.68 19.96 4.79
CA VAL A 132 23.80 21.26 5.46
C VAL A 132 25.26 21.46 5.84
N SER A 133 25.93 22.38 5.14
CA SER A 133 27.35 22.69 5.28
C SER A 133 27.56 24.13 5.74
N GLY A 134 28.49 24.36 6.67
CA GLY A 134 28.78 25.67 7.24
C GLY A 134 30.17 25.78 7.88
N LYS A 135 30.59 27.00 8.21
CA LYS A 135 31.81 27.30 8.98
C LYS A 135 31.50 28.07 10.26
N LYS A 136 32.36 27.89 11.27
CA LYS A 136 32.45 28.76 12.44
C LYS A 136 33.49 29.86 12.21
N VAL A 137 33.10 31.08 12.51
CA VAL A 137 33.95 32.28 12.55
C VAL A 137 34.03 32.78 13.99
N TRP A 138 35.20 33.29 14.37
CA TRP A 138 35.47 33.88 15.68
C TRP A 138 35.88 35.35 15.50
N ASP A 139 35.07 36.25 16.05
CA ASP A 139 35.26 37.70 16.08
C ASP A 139 35.67 38.11 17.50
N ASP A 140 36.91 37.77 17.86
CA ASP A 140 37.40 37.81 19.24
C ASP A 140 38.80 38.44 19.37
N ASN A 141 39.28 39.08 18.30
CA ASN A 141 40.64 39.62 18.19
C ASN A 141 41.75 38.57 18.43
N ASN A 142 41.50 37.30 18.08
CA ASN A 142 42.37 36.14 18.32
C ASN A 142 42.59 35.87 19.82
N ALA A 143 41.50 35.81 20.57
CA ALA A 143 41.50 35.56 22.01
C ALA A 143 42.17 34.21 22.37
N THR A 144 43.01 34.22 23.40
CA THR A 144 43.79 33.05 23.86
C THR A 144 43.01 32.08 24.75
N ASP A 145 41.81 32.48 25.19
CA ASP A 145 40.89 31.72 26.04
C ASP A 145 39.70 31.11 25.25
N ARG A 146 39.76 31.14 23.92
CA ARG A 146 38.79 30.50 23.03
C ARG A 146 38.68 28.99 23.33
N PRO A 147 37.48 28.40 23.40
CA PRO A 147 37.32 26.96 23.62
C PRO A 147 37.92 26.14 22.46
N LEU A 148 38.40 24.94 22.78
CA LEU A 148 39.02 24.02 21.81
C LEU A 148 38.02 23.52 20.75
N SER A 149 36.74 23.43 21.13
CA SER A 149 35.63 23.03 20.27
C SER A 149 34.31 23.67 20.69
N ILE A 150 33.32 23.59 19.81
CA ILE A 150 31.91 23.94 20.04
C ILE A 150 31.03 22.76 19.65
N LYS A 151 29.76 22.79 20.05
CA LYS A 151 28.73 21.88 19.54
C LYS A 151 27.72 22.64 18.70
N VAL A 152 27.49 22.15 17.48
CA VAL A 152 26.48 22.65 16.54
C VAL A 152 25.40 21.60 16.40
N ASP A 153 24.18 21.96 16.75
CA ASP A 153 22.98 21.15 16.57
C ASP A 153 22.40 21.40 15.17
N LEU A 154 22.01 20.32 14.48
CA LEU A 154 21.15 20.38 13.30
C LEU A 154 19.70 20.22 13.73
N LEU A 155 18.87 21.18 13.33
CA LEU A 155 17.42 21.17 13.57
C LEU A 155 16.69 20.85 12.27
N GLN A 156 15.72 19.93 12.35
CA GLN A 156 14.75 19.62 11.31
C GLN A 156 13.37 20.04 11.81
N ASN A 157 12.69 20.95 11.11
CA ASN A 157 11.41 21.54 11.51
C ASN A 157 11.39 22.02 12.99
N GLY A 158 12.51 22.61 13.45
CA GLY A 158 12.68 23.11 14.83
C GLY A 158 13.06 22.06 15.88
N LYS A 159 13.13 20.76 15.54
CA LYS A 159 13.59 19.70 16.45
C LYS A 159 15.06 19.33 16.16
N VAL A 160 15.90 19.25 17.18
CA VAL A 160 17.29 18.74 17.03
C VAL A 160 17.26 17.26 16.60
N ILE A 161 18.05 16.93 15.56
CA ILE A 161 18.15 15.57 15.02
C ILE A 161 19.59 15.01 14.94
N ASP A 162 20.61 15.87 14.94
CA ASP A 162 22.03 15.50 15.00
C ASP A 162 22.82 16.64 15.67
N THR A 163 24.00 16.35 16.22
CA THR A 163 24.90 17.33 16.85
C THR A 163 26.34 17.02 16.46
N LYS A 164 27.06 18.00 15.91
CA LYS A 164 28.48 17.85 15.56
C LYS A 164 29.38 18.72 16.42
N GLU A 165 30.50 18.14 16.84
CA GLU A 165 31.59 18.87 17.47
C GLU A 165 32.48 19.49 16.38
N VAL A 166 32.78 20.78 16.52
CA VAL A 166 33.50 21.60 15.53
C VAL A 166 34.68 22.26 16.21
N SER A 167 35.88 22.18 15.61
CA SER A 167 37.13 22.55 16.28
C SER A 167 38.20 23.02 15.29
N VAL A 168 39.37 23.38 15.82
CA VAL A 168 40.58 23.63 15.00
C VAL A 168 40.90 22.44 14.09
N ALA A 169 40.69 21.19 14.55
CA ALA A 169 40.98 19.99 13.77
C ALA A 169 40.02 19.79 12.59
N THR A 170 38.77 20.30 12.66
CA THR A 170 37.85 20.33 11.51
C THR A 170 38.03 21.58 10.64
N ASN A 171 39.10 22.36 10.86
CA ASN A 171 39.32 23.70 10.29
C ASN A 171 38.13 24.64 10.52
N TRP A 172 37.45 24.49 11.66
CA TRP A 172 36.22 25.19 12.02
C TRP A 172 35.09 25.05 10.97
N LYS A 173 35.01 23.89 10.29
CA LYS A 173 33.93 23.56 9.35
C LYS A 173 33.13 22.35 9.82
N TYR A 174 31.90 22.23 9.31
CA TYR A 174 31.04 21.07 9.51
C TYR A 174 30.08 20.88 8.31
N THR A 175 29.68 19.62 8.13
CA THR A 175 28.72 19.18 7.10
C THR A 175 27.84 18.09 7.71
N PHE A 176 26.53 18.21 7.54
CA PHE A 176 25.54 17.17 7.82
C PHE A 176 25.06 16.58 6.49
N GLU A 177 25.30 15.30 6.23
CA GLU A 177 25.02 14.63 4.96
C GLU A 177 23.68 13.86 4.99
N LYS A 178 23.18 13.47 3.80
CA LYS A 178 22.11 12.46 3.61
C LYS A 178 20.79 12.83 4.28
N LEU A 179 20.55 14.13 4.44
CA LEU A 179 19.33 14.70 5.01
C LEU A 179 18.19 14.56 4.00
N ARG A 180 17.03 14.03 4.41
CA ARG A 180 15.86 13.92 3.50
C ARG A 180 15.39 15.30 3.05
N VAL A 181 15.08 15.46 1.77
CA VAL A 181 14.49 16.73 1.29
C VAL A 181 13.03 16.85 1.71
N TYR A 182 12.26 15.76 1.69
CA TYR A 182 10.83 15.75 1.99
C TYR A 182 10.45 14.78 3.12
N ASP A 183 9.34 15.04 3.79
CA ASP A 183 8.72 14.16 4.78
C ASP A 183 7.87 13.04 4.13
N ALA A 184 7.16 12.26 4.95
CA ALA A 184 6.26 11.19 4.50
C ALA A 184 5.02 11.69 3.72
N ASN A 185 4.79 13.01 3.64
CA ASN A 185 3.70 13.67 2.92
C ASN A 185 4.21 14.47 1.71
N GLY A 186 5.50 14.33 1.34
CA GLY A 186 6.12 15.09 0.26
C GLY A 186 6.32 16.57 0.58
N VAL A 187 6.24 16.99 1.85
CA VAL A 187 6.46 18.37 2.32
C VAL A 187 7.95 18.56 2.63
N THR A 188 8.54 19.64 2.13
CA THR A 188 9.98 19.90 2.30
C THR A 188 10.35 20.15 3.76
N TYR A 189 11.40 19.48 4.24
CA TYR A 189 11.94 19.74 5.57
C TYR A 189 12.66 21.10 5.61
N LYS A 190 12.34 21.91 6.63
CA LYS A 190 13.13 23.09 6.98
C LYS A 190 14.32 22.64 7.83
N TYR A 191 15.53 22.88 7.33
CA TYR A 191 16.76 22.67 8.10
C TYR A 191 17.33 23.98 8.62
N GLU A 192 17.79 23.97 9.87
CA GLU A 192 18.41 25.10 10.56
C GLU A 192 19.57 24.57 11.41
N VAL A 193 20.53 25.44 11.73
CA VAL A 193 21.64 25.12 12.64
C VAL A 193 21.52 25.95 13.92
N LYS A 194 22.09 25.46 15.02
CA LYS A 194 22.18 26.20 16.28
C LYS A 194 23.47 25.86 17.01
N GLU A 195 24.17 26.87 17.54
CA GLU A 195 25.28 26.62 18.46
C GLU A 195 24.76 26.40 19.88
N GLN A 196 25.32 25.43 20.60
CA GLN A 196 25.09 25.27 22.04
C GLN A 196 25.84 26.39 22.80
N PRO A 197 25.28 26.97 23.90
CA PRO A 197 25.82 28.19 24.50
C PRO A 197 27.30 28.12 24.87
N VAL A 198 28.09 29.06 24.34
CA VAL A 198 29.52 29.22 24.65
C VAL A 198 29.69 30.39 25.62
N ALA A 199 30.25 30.11 26.81
CA ALA A 199 30.46 31.12 27.85
C ALA A 199 31.39 32.25 27.37
N GLY A 200 31.00 33.51 27.62
CA GLY A 200 31.76 34.70 27.20
C GLY A 200 31.57 35.13 25.74
N TYR A 201 30.70 34.47 24.97
CA TYR A 201 30.49 34.77 23.55
C TYR A 201 29.01 34.96 23.19
N LYS A 202 28.76 35.85 22.23
CA LYS A 202 27.46 36.00 21.56
C LYS A 202 27.53 35.30 20.20
N SER A 203 26.66 34.31 19.98
CA SER A 203 26.52 33.63 18.69
C SER A 203 25.52 34.36 17.79
N GLU A 204 25.88 34.50 16.51
CA GLU A 204 25.02 34.94 15.42
C GLU A 204 25.10 33.93 14.26
N ILE A 205 24.02 33.75 13.51
CA ILE A 205 23.90 32.73 12.44
C ILE A 205 23.45 33.42 11.15
N ASN A 206 24.14 33.14 10.05
CA ASN A 206 23.84 33.65 8.72
C ASN A 206 23.78 32.49 7.72
N GLY A 207 22.57 32.08 7.34
CA GLY A 207 22.34 30.81 6.65
C GLY A 207 22.75 29.64 7.55
N TYR A 208 23.88 29.01 7.25
CA TYR A 208 24.50 27.98 8.08
C TYR A 208 25.90 28.37 8.58
N ASP A 209 26.39 29.58 8.30
CA ASP A 209 27.61 30.07 8.92
C ASP A 209 27.31 30.66 10.30
N ILE A 210 28.18 30.37 11.27
CA ILE A 210 28.02 30.82 12.65
C ILE A 210 29.18 31.75 12.99
N THR A 211 28.92 32.90 13.61
CA THR A 211 29.93 33.83 14.12
C THR A 211 29.81 33.92 15.64
N ASN A 212 30.93 33.82 16.37
CA ASN A 212 30.98 34.20 17.79
C ASN A 212 31.75 35.50 17.95
N THR A 213 31.07 36.56 18.37
CA THR A 213 31.72 37.78 18.84
C THR A 213 31.95 37.68 20.34
N LYS A 214 33.16 38.00 20.80
CA LYS A 214 33.47 37.95 22.24
C LYS A 214 32.74 39.07 22.98
N ILE A 215 32.05 38.73 24.08
CA ILE A 215 31.41 39.71 24.94
C ILE A 215 32.51 40.53 25.62
N LYS A 216 32.42 41.85 25.53
CA LYS A 216 33.32 42.76 26.26
C LYS A 216 32.70 43.06 27.62
N ASP A 217 33.51 43.03 28.67
CA ASP A 217 33.09 43.36 30.04
C ASP A 217 32.91 44.88 30.24
N GLU A 218 31.98 45.48 29.50
CA GLU A 218 31.51 46.85 29.75
C GLU A 218 30.56 46.85 30.97
N GLN A 219 31.21 46.79 32.15
CA GLN A 219 30.68 46.93 33.50
C GLN A 219 29.78 45.80 34.01
N HIS A 220 30.21 45.22 35.15
CA HIS A 220 29.29 44.63 36.12
C HIS A 220 28.28 45.70 36.59
N THR A 221 27.08 45.66 36.02
CA THR A 221 25.86 45.88 36.79
C THR A 221 25.19 44.52 36.95
N ASP A 222 24.51 44.31 38.09
CA ASP A 222 23.97 42.98 38.43
C ASP A 222 23.11 42.39 37.29
N PRO A 223 23.21 41.08 37.04
CA PRO A 223 22.11 40.35 36.44
C PRO A 223 20.94 40.42 37.42
N LYS A 224 20.12 41.46 37.32
CA LYS A 224 18.82 41.49 37.98
C LYS A 224 17.93 40.46 37.30
N ASP A 225 18.06 39.25 37.80
CA ASP A 225 17.29 38.06 37.47
C ASP A 225 15.81 38.41 37.20
N PRO A 226 15.34 38.31 35.95
CA PRO A 226 13.93 38.34 35.64
C PRO A 226 13.32 36.98 35.96
N SER A 227 13.42 36.56 37.23
CA SER A 227 12.68 35.43 37.76
C SER A 227 11.19 35.80 37.77
N THR A 228 10.56 35.59 36.62
CA THR A 228 9.11 35.50 36.49
C THR A 228 8.67 34.14 36.98
N ASP A 229 8.91 33.89 38.27
CA ASP A 229 8.34 32.78 39.01
C ASP A 229 6.80 32.90 38.90
N PRO A 230 6.08 31.90 38.37
CA PRO A 230 4.64 31.96 38.21
C PRO A 230 3.98 32.09 39.59
N LYS A 231 3.43 33.27 39.87
CA LYS A 231 2.84 33.59 41.18
C LYS A 231 1.55 32.80 41.41
N ASP A 232 1.70 31.60 41.96
CA ASP A 232 0.61 30.70 42.33
C ASP A 232 -0.37 31.38 43.29
N PRO A 233 -1.65 31.56 42.91
CA PRO A 233 -2.67 32.15 43.77
C PRO A 233 -3.22 31.11 44.76
N SER A 234 -2.40 30.72 45.74
CA SER A 234 -2.85 29.88 46.85
C SER A 234 -3.91 30.60 47.69
N THR A 235 -5.19 30.32 47.42
CA THR A 235 -6.33 30.72 48.27
C THR A 235 -6.98 29.47 48.87
N ASP A 236 -6.60 29.17 50.11
CA ASP A 236 -7.09 28.09 50.95
C ASP A 236 -8.62 28.18 51.19
N PRO A 237 -9.44 27.23 50.70
CA PRO A 237 -10.86 27.15 51.02
C PRO A 237 -11.05 26.34 52.31
N LYS A 238 -11.32 27.03 53.42
CA LYS A 238 -11.71 26.37 54.67
C LYS A 238 -12.99 25.56 54.51
N ASP A 239 -12.90 24.28 54.85
CA ASP A 239 -14.01 23.35 55.11
C ASP A 239 -14.93 23.87 56.23
N PRO A 240 -16.25 23.80 56.05
CA PRO A 240 -17.10 23.29 57.12
C PRO A 240 -18.21 22.32 56.65
N SER A 241 -17.87 21.04 56.64
CA SER A 241 -18.70 19.85 56.91
C SER A 241 -20.18 20.07 57.24
N THR A 242 -21.09 19.44 56.48
CA THR A 242 -21.93 18.34 57.00
C THR A 242 -22.67 17.54 55.90
N ASP A 243 -22.95 16.28 56.20
CA ASP A 243 -23.63 15.24 55.39
C ASP A 243 -25.15 15.54 55.19
N PRO A 244 -25.80 15.13 54.08
CA PRO A 244 -26.56 13.86 54.13
C PRO A 244 -26.66 13.04 52.81
N LYS A 245 -26.11 11.82 52.85
CA LYS A 245 -26.62 10.52 52.33
C LYS A 245 -27.17 10.34 50.90
N ASP A 246 -26.60 9.31 50.26
CA ASP A 246 -27.08 8.51 49.12
C ASP A 246 -28.48 7.86 49.34
N PRO A 247 -29.28 7.58 48.27
CA PRO A 247 -29.22 6.25 47.64
C PRO A 247 -29.39 6.20 46.09
N SER A 248 -28.34 5.73 45.42
CA SER A 248 -28.27 4.80 44.26
C SER A 248 -29.55 4.46 43.45
N THR A 249 -29.45 4.59 42.12
CA THR A 249 -30.06 3.66 41.13
C THR A 249 -29.20 3.51 39.86
N ASP A 250 -29.16 2.28 39.32
CA ASP A 250 -28.42 1.83 38.11
C ASP A 250 -29.25 2.01 36.80
N PRO A 251 -28.69 2.53 35.70
CA PRO A 251 -29.39 2.63 34.41
C PRO A 251 -29.10 1.43 33.50
N LYS A 252 -30.10 0.57 33.29
CA LYS A 252 -30.00 -0.62 32.41
C LYS A 252 -31.01 -0.60 31.27
N ASP A 253 -30.57 -1.17 30.15
CA ASP A 253 -31.20 -1.25 28.82
C ASP A 253 -32.66 -1.75 28.80
N PRO A 254 -33.58 -1.06 28.08
CA PRO A 254 -34.93 -1.53 27.78
C PRO A 254 -35.15 -1.82 26.28
N SER A 255 -35.19 -3.11 25.91
CA SER A 255 -35.81 -3.56 24.66
C SER A 255 -37.33 -3.71 24.83
N THR A 256 -38.14 -3.20 23.88
CA THR A 256 -39.59 -3.42 23.85
C THR A 256 -40.16 -3.55 22.43
N ASP A 257 -40.75 -4.71 22.14
CA ASP A 257 -41.70 -4.96 21.05
C ASP A 257 -43.14 -4.72 21.54
N PRO A 258 -44.02 -4.07 20.74
CA PRO A 258 -45.46 -4.08 20.98
C PRO A 258 -46.28 -4.58 19.77
N LYS A 259 -47.19 -5.54 20.03
CA LYS A 259 -48.13 -6.07 19.03
C LYS A 259 -49.27 -5.10 18.66
N ASP A 260 -49.59 -5.14 17.36
CA ASP A 260 -50.90 -5.01 16.69
C ASP A 260 -52.18 -4.90 17.56
N PRO A 261 -53.05 -3.92 17.23
CA PRO A 261 -54.50 -4.04 17.37
C PRO A 261 -55.27 -3.82 16.04
N SER A 262 -56.08 -4.81 15.66
CA SER A 262 -56.95 -4.78 14.47
C SER A 262 -58.27 -3.98 14.66
N THR A 263 -58.67 -3.21 13.63
CA THR A 263 -60.09 -2.87 13.36
C THR A 263 -60.42 -2.76 11.85
N ASP A 264 -61.11 -3.77 11.35
CA ASP A 264 -62.17 -3.81 10.30
C ASP A 264 -62.57 -2.50 9.56
N LEU A 265 -62.58 -2.55 8.21
CA LEU A 265 -63.60 -1.92 7.36
C LEU A 265 -63.70 -2.60 5.96
N LYS A 266 -64.84 -2.42 5.28
CA LYS A 266 -65.35 -3.31 4.20
C LYS A 266 -65.10 -2.82 2.75
N ASP A 267 -64.76 -3.77 1.86
CA ASP A 267 -65.55 -4.32 0.72
C ASP A 267 -66.40 -3.35 -0.17
N PRO A 268 -66.70 -3.62 -1.49
CA PRO A 268 -66.38 -4.82 -2.30
C PRO A 268 -65.90 -4.62 -3.76
N SER A 269 -65.38 -5.68 -4.38
CA SER A 269 -65.77 -6.09 -5.76
C SER A 269 -65.38 -7.55 -6.10
N THR A 270 -66.37 -8.35 -6.49
CA THR A 270 -66.25 -9.65 -7.21
C THR A 270 -65.85 -9.42 -8.69
N ASP A 271 -65.65 -10.38 -9.62
CA ASP A 271 -65.87 -11.84 -9.79
C ASP A 271 -64.90 -12.29 -10.95
N LYS A 272 -64.39 -13.50 -11.26
CA LYS A 272 -64.65 -14.96 -11.02
C LYS A 272 -63.30 -15.70 -10.88
N ASN A 273 -63.11 -16.95 -10.42
CA ASN A 273 -63.83 -18.25 -10.44
C ASN A 273 -63.67 -19.14 -11.71
N SER A 274 -62.93 -20.26 -11.58
CA SER A 274 -63.32 -21.59 -12.08
C SER A 274 -62.47 -22.72 -11.43
N ASP A 275 -63.11 -23.86 -11.12
CA ASP A 275 -62.52 -25.08 -10.53
C ASP A 275 -61.58 -25.87 -11.48
N SER A 276 -60.70 -26.71 -10.91
CA SER A 276 -60.85 -28.19 -10.95
C SER A 276 -59.81 -28.93 -10.07
N GLN A 277 -60.04 -30.21 -9.79
CA GLN A 277 -59.24 -31.09 -8.93
C GLN A 277 -58.85 -32.42 -9.64
N VAL A 278 -58.47 -33.46 -8.87
CA VAL A 278 -58.21 -34.88 -9.28
C VAL A 278 -56.90 -35.10 -10.09
N PRO A 279 -56.35 -36.34 -10.19
CA PRO A 279 -55.44 -36.99 -9.22
C PRO A 279 -54.00 -37.24 -9.78
N PRO A 280 -53.05 -37.83 -9.01
CA PRO A 280 -51.66 -38.01 -9.47
C PRO A 280 -51.42 -39.24 -10.37
N THR A 281 -50.34 -39.19 -11.15
CA THR A 281 -49.77 -40.32 -11.92
C THR A 281 -48.26 -40.47 -11.66
N THR A 282 -47.73 -41.69 -11.76
CA THR A 282 -46.35 -42.05 -11.39
C THR A 282 -45.59 -42.74 -12.51
N GLU A 283 -44.51 -42.12 -13.01
CA GLU A 283 -43.35 -42.72 -13.70
C GLU A 283 -42.21 -41.67 -13.69
N LYS A 284 -40.91 -41.96 -13.78
CA LYS A 284 -40.07 -43.14 -13.45
C LYS A 284 -38.61 -42.65 -13.40
N ASP A 285 -37.72 -43.42 -12.81
CA ASP A 285 -36.31 -43.10 -12.55
C ASP A 285 -35.52 -42.48 -13.71
N LYS A 286 -34.75 -41.42 -13.42
CA LYS A 286 -33.60 -40.97 -14.22
C LYS A 286 -32.30 -41.28 -13.47
N PRO A 287 -31.39 -42.12 -13.99
CA PRO A 287 -30.14 -42.41 -13.32
C PRO A 287 -29.16 -41.23 -13.43
N THR A 288 -28.65 -40.77 -12.28
CA THR A 288 -27.51 -39.86 -12.21
C THR A 288 -26.23 -40.69 -12.21
N LEU A 289 -25.40 -40.56 -13.25
CA LEU A 289 -24.07 -41.17 -13.31
C LEU A 289 -23.02 -40.10 -13.60
N LEU A 290 -22.29 -39.71 -12.56
CA LEU A 290 -21.00 -39.03 -12.67
C LEU A 290 -19.90 -40.09 -12.55
N PRO A 291 -18.87 -40.11 -13.42
CA PRO A 291 -17.73 -40.99 -13.24
C PRO A 291 -16.82 -40.46 -12.13
N ASN A 292 -16.51 -41.30 -11.14
CA ASN A 292 -15.50 -40.97 -10.13
C ASN A 292 -14.10 -40.96 -10.75
N THR A 293 -13.38 -39.84 -10.66
CA THR A 293 -11.93 -39.77 -10.87
C THR A 293 -11.22 -39.80 -9.52
N GLY A 294 -10.20 -40.66 -9.39
CA GLY A 294 -9.38 -40.77 -8.18
C GLY A 294 -8.11 -39.96 -8.29
N GLY A 295 -7.89 -39.03 -7.36
CA GLY A 295 -6.65 -38.26 -7.21
C GLY A 295 -6.39 -37.94 -5.74
N THR A 296 -5.16 -38.12 -5.28
CA THR A 296 -4.80 -38.01 -3.84
C THR A 296 -4.53 -36.57 -3.43
N SER A 297 -5.22 -36.10 -2.38
CA SER A 297 -4.98 -34.78 -1.77
C SER A 297 -3.55 -34.66 -1.24
N THR A 298 -2.82 -33.66 -1.73
CA THR A 298 -1.52 -33.24 -1.18
C THR A 298 -1.66 -31.80 -0.73
N GLU A 299 -1.73 -31.55 0.58
CA GLU A 299 -1.73 -30.19 1.11
C GLU A 299 -0.33 -29.57 0.96
N MET A 300 -0.27 -28.32 0.50
CA MET A 300 0.96 -27.53 0.47
C MET A 300 0.86 -26.43 1.53
N ILE A 301 1.71 -26.54 2.56
CA ILE A 301 1.77 -25.57 3.65
C ILE A 301 2.31 -24.24 3.11
N SER A 302 1.55 -23.15 3.31
CA SER A 302 1.97 -21.81 2.93
C SER A 302 3.09 -21.29 3.83
N ILE A 303 4.24 -20.95 3.24
CA ILE A 303 5.28 -20.13 3.89
C ILE A 303 5.71 -19.03 2.92
N LEU A 304 5.39 -17.79 3.27
CA LEU A 304 5.97 -16.59 2.68
C LEU A 304 7.44 -16.46 3.12
N GLY A 305 8.36 -16.47 2.16
CA GLY A 305 9.79 -16.22 2.36
C GLY A 305 10.39 -15.73 1.05
N GLY A 306 10.91 -14.50 1.03
CA GLY A 306 11.23 -13.81 -0.21
C GLY A 306 12.72 -13.71 -0.55
N MET A 307 12.97 -12.88 -1.57
CA MET A 307 14.22 -12.25 -1.96
C MET A 307 15.21 -13.00 -2.89
N LEU A 308 15.58 -12.24 -3.93
CA LEU A 308 16.92 -12.10 -4.51
C LEU A 308 17.45 -13.18 -5.47
N LEU A 309 17.40 -12.86 -6.77
CA LEU A 309 18.31 -13.39 -7.79
C LEU A 309 19.18 -12.27 -8.37
N PHE A 310 20.50 -12.50 -8.38
CA PHE A 310 21.48 -11.58 -8.98
C PHE A 310 21.52 -11.72 -10.50
N LEU A 311 21.58 -10.59 -11.21
CA LEU A 311 21.97 -10.56 -12.62
C LEU A 311 23.49 -10.45 -12.75
N LEU A 312 24.12 -11.47 -13.35
CA LEU A 312 25.46 -11.38 -13.91
C LEU A 312 25.37 -11.61 -15.43
N GLY A 313 25.62 -10.57 -16.21
CA GLY A 313 25.43 -10.58 -17.66
C GLY A 313 26.57 -11.25 -18.43
N GLY A 314 26.24 -12.09 -19.41
CA GLY A 314 27.19 -12.66 -20.36
C GLY A 314 27.50 -11.71 -21.51
N SER A 315 28.69 -11.12 -21.55
CA SER A 315 29.14 -10.29 -22.68
C SER A 315 29.60 -11.14 -23.87
N LEU A 316 28.81 -11.18 -24.96
CA LEU A 316 29.30 -11.72 -26.25
C LEU A 316 30.21 -10.70 -26.96
N ILE A 317 31.50 -11.02 -27.07
CA ILE A 317 32.45 -10.25 -27.89
C ILE A 317 32.58 -10.92 -29.27
N ALA A 318 31.96 -10.34 -30.28
CA ALA A 318 32.17 -10.73 -31.67
C ALA A 318 33.50 -10.15 -32.21
N ARG A 319 34.47 -11.00 -32.56
CA ARG A 319 35.68 -10.58 -33.31
C ARG A 319 35.59 -11.04 -34.76
N ARG A 320 35.50 -10.08 -35.70
CA ARG A 320 35.86 -10.32 -37.10
C ARG A 320 37.31 -10.79 -37.19
N ARG A 321 37.60 -11.76 -38.06
CA ARG A 321 38.96 -12.00 -38.58
C ARG A 321 39.07 -11.47 -40.00
N ILE A 322 40.19 -10.81 -40.28
CA ILE A 322 40.59 -10.36 -41.60
C ILE A 322 41.22 -11.54 -42.36
N LYS A 323 41.04 -11.54 -43.69
CA LYS A 323 41.95 -12.14 -44.67
C LYS A 323 42.21 -11.09 -45.75
#